data_AF-A0A819Y267-F1
#
_entry.id   AF-A0A819Y267-F1
#
_cell.length_a   1.000
_cell.length_b   1.000
_cell.length_c   1.000
_cell.angle_alpha   90.00
_cell.angle_beta   90.00
_cell.angle_gamma   90.00
#
_symmetry.space_group_name_H-M   'P 1'
#
loop_
_entity.id
_entity.type
_entity.pdbx_description
1 polymer ?
#
loop_
_entity_poly.entity_id
_entity_poly.type
_entity_poly.pdbx_seq_one_letter_code
_entity_poly.pdbx_strand_id
1 'polypeptide(L)'
;KVLTEQLNGTSPSKEREGTVKHVFSPVPQISYALQHFPYASPNSPQSKYYIQLLLGYSLLASCVYATFWKYDENLDLGLTYYPEFAIIKLHQSTQFYISLCTPSHRINGNGTVRVQWNTTECMDCFTLSSKEFHFNTNNFQEKQILTITRIKNVPKTFLIPVIYGEGYELIPPQRFPIYIG
;
A
#
# COMPACT_ATOMS: atom_id res chain seq x y z
N LYS A 1 6.62 -5.88 29.38
CA LYS A 1 7.87 -5.42 28.72
C LYS A 1 7.43 -4.64 27.49
N VAL A 2 7.43 -3.32 27.56
CA VAL A 2 6.94 -2.42 26.49
C VAL A 2 8.10 -2.19 25.53
N LEU A 3 7.89 -2.44 24.23
CA LEU A 3 8.83 -2.07 23.17
C LEU A 3 8.37 -0.72 22.62
N THR A 4 9.23 0.29 22.71
CA THR A 4 8.98 1.66 22.25
C THR A 4 9.97 1.96 21.13
N GLU A 5 9.50 2.18 19.91
CA GLU A 5 10.31 2.78 18.83
C GLU A 5 9.65 4.07 18.36
N GLN A 6 10.41 5.17 18.32
CA GLN A 6 10.01 6.48 17.82
C GLN A 6 10.64 6.72 16.44
N LEU A 7 9.85 7.20 15.47
CA LEU A 7 10.32 7.62 14.14
C LEU A 7 10.19 9.15 14.04
N ASN A 8 11.29 9.88 13.80
CA ASN A 8 11.34 11.35 13.68
C ASN A 8 11.70 11.77 12.24
N GLY A 9 11.09 12.84 11.71
CA GLY A 9 11.43 13.44 10.40
C GLY A 9 11.26 14.97 10.37
N THR A 10 12.20 15.68 9.70
CA THR A 10 12.41 17.14 9.73
C THR A 10 12.27 17.79 8.33
N SER A 11 11.80 19.06 8.25
CA SER A 11 11.46 19.90 7.05
C SER A 11 12.62 20.82 6.55
N PRO A 12 12.59 21.55 5.39
CA PRO A 12 11.88 22.85 5.24
C PRO A 12 11.35 23.33 3.84
N SER A 13 10.16 23.97 3.84
CA SER A 13 9.61 25.16 3.11
C SER A 13 9.89 25.51 1.62
N LYS A 14 8.83 25.71 0.80
CA LYS A 14 8.20 27.01 0.37
C LYS A 14 7.26 26.79 -0.84
N GLU A 15 6.09 27.41 -0.81
CA GLU A 15 4.95 27.16 -1.71
C GLU A 15 4.38 28.45 -2.33
N ARG A 16 3.94 28.35 -3.60
CA ARG A 16 2.80 29.02 -4.28
C ARG A 16 2.66 28.36 -5.68
N GLU A 17 1.52 28.04 -6.26
CA GLU A 17 0.11 27.90 -5.87
C GLU A 17 -0.59 27.14 -7.03
N GLY A 18 -1.49 26.19 -6.74
CA GLY A 18 -2.38 25.55 -7.73
C GLY A 18 -2.39 24.02 -7.71
N THR A 19 -3.50 23.43 -7.24
CA THR A 19 -3.93 22.02 -7.33
C THR A 19 -3.56 21.12 -6.13
N VAL A 20 -4.57 20.39 -5.64
CA VAL A 20 -4.65 19.60 -4.39
C VAL A 20 -3.34 18.90 -4.04
N LYS A 21 -2.68 19.38 -2.99
CA LYS A 21 -1.54 18.69 -2.37
C LYS A 21 -2.04 17.90 -1.18
N HIS A 22 -1.52 16.69 -1.04
CA HIS A 22 -1.47 16.00 0.24
C HIS A 22 -1.02 17.00 1.33
N VAL A 23 -1.92 17.32 2.25
CA VAL A 23 -1.54 18.05 3.45
C VAL A 23 -0.79 17.04 4.31
N PHE A 24 0.54 17.05 4.20
CA PHE A 24 1.40 16.60 5.29
C PHE A 24 0.98 17.41 6.52
N SER A 25 0.34 16.77 7.49
CA SER A 25 0.21 17.37 8.81
C SER A 25 1.62 17.40 9.41
N PRO A 26 2.18 18.57 9.76
CA PRO A 26 3.54 18.68 10.30
C PRO A 26 3.63 18.26 11.76
N VAL A 27 2.53 17.76 12.34
CA VAL A 27 2.55 17.24 13.70
C VAL A 27 3.10 15.82 13.65
N PRO A 28 4.17 15.47 14.40
CA PRO A 28 4.58 14.08 14.52
C PRO A 28 3.39 13.29 15.05
N GLN A 29 2.82 12.44 14.20
CA GLN A 29 1.75 11.55 14.57
C GLN A 29 2.37 10.42 15.38
N ILE A 30 2.38 10.59 16.70
CA ILE A 30 2.75 9.49 17.59
C ILE A 30 1.52 8.61 17.71
N SER A 31 1.64 7.37 17.25
CA SER A 31 0.61 6.36 17.42
C SER A 31 1.10 5.25 18.33
N TYR A 32 0.24 4.83 19.26
CA TYR A 32 0.52 3.70 20.15
C TYR A 32 -0.49 2.60 19.88
N ALA A 33 -0.01 1.38 19.65
CA ALA A 33 -0.86 0.21 19.61
C ALA A 33 -0.93 -0.43 21.00
N LEU A 34 -2.14 -0.62 21.52
CA LEU A 34 -2.39 -1.29 22.79
C LEU A 34 -3.25 -2.53 22.55
N GLN A 35 -2.90 -3.64 23.18
CA GLN A 35 -3.71 -4.86 23.14
C GLN A 35 -5.02 -4.71 23.93
N HIS A 36 -4.98 -3.94 25.02
CA HIS A 36 -6.14 -3.62 25.85
C HIS A 36 -6.03 -2.18 26.35
N PHE A 37 -7.15 -1.45 26.43
CA PHE A 37 -7.16 -0.15 27.10
C PHE A 37 -7.22 -0.37 28.62
N PRO A 38 -6.30 0.24 29.39
CA PRO A 38 -6.37 0.17 30.84
C PRO A 38 -7.68 0.82 31.32
N TYR A 39 -8.40 0.13 32.22
CA TYR A 39 -9.66 0.59 32.82
C TYR A 39 -10.86 0.72 31.87
N ALA A 40 -10.82 0.09 30.68
CA ALA A 40 -12.01 -0.05 29.86
C ALA A 40 -13.10 -0.86 30.58
N SER A 41 -14.36 -0.49 30.37
CA SER A 41 -15.49 -1.28 30.86
C SER A 41 -15.41 -2.71 30.29
N PRO A 42 -15.62 -3.78 31.09
CA PRO A 42 -15.40 -5.16 30.66
C PRO A 42 -16.18 -5.62 29.41
N ASN A 43 -17.22 -4.88 29.04
CA ASN A 43 -18.02 -5.14 27.84
C ASN A 43 -17.80 -4.14 26.71
N SER A 44 -16.98 -3.11 26.93
CA SER A 44 -16.67 -2.15 25.89
C SER A 44 -15.68 -2.74 24.90
N PRO A 45 -15.72 -2.34 23.62
CA PRO A 45 -14.78 -2.84 22.62
C PRO A 45 -13.31 -2.57 22.98
N GLN A 46 -13.04 -1.51 23.73
CA GLN A 46 -11.71 -1.16 24.23
C GLN A 46 -11.12 -2.21 25.20
N SER A 47 -11.98 -3.02 25.85
CA SER A 47 -11.53 -4.13 26.70
C SER A 47 -11.26 -5.41 25.91
N LYS A 48 -11.86 -5.54 24.71
CA LYS A 48 -11.88 -6.78 23.92
C LYS A 48 -10.94 -6.76 22.71
N TYR A 49 -10.59 -5.59 22.18
CA TYR A 49 -9.86 -5.45 20.92
C TYR A 49 -8.60 -4.60 21.06
N TYR A 50 -7.69 -4.77 20.10
CA TYR A 50 -6.53 -3.89 19.91
C TYR A 50 -6.98 -2.47 19.55
N ILE A 51 -6.26 -1.48 20.05
CA ILE A 51 -6.61 -0.05 19.93
C ILE A 51 -5.37 0.69 19.46
N GLN A 52 -5.55 1.63 18.53
CA GLN A 52 -4.53 2.61 18.22
C GLN A 52 -4.91 3.94 18.87
N LEU A 53 -4.03 4.44 19.73
CA LEU A 53 -4.13 5.78 20.27
C LEU A 53 -3.39 6.73 19.32
N LEU A 54 -4.12 7.66 18.71
CA LEU A 54 -3.56 8.70 17.85
C LEU A 54 -3.40 9.98 18.67
N LEU A 55 -2.16 10.40 18.90
CA LEU A 55 -1.88 11.68 19.57
C LEU A 55 -1.61 12.76 18.52
N GLY A 56 -2.17 13.96 18.73
CA GLY A 56 -2.00 15.11 17.83
C GLY A 56 -3.19 15.38 16.90
N TYR A 57 -4.28 14.63 17.02
CA TYR A 57 -5.54 14.95 16.34
C TYR A 57 -6.26 16.07 17.09
N SER A 58 -5.98 17.33 16.71
CA SER A 58 -6.96 18.41 16.50
C SER A 58 -6.57 19.77 17.11
N LEU A 59 -6.87 20.81 16.32
CA LEU A 59 -6.99 22.23 16.71
C LEU A 59 -8.09 22.48 17.77
N LEU A 60 -8.81 21.44 18.20
CA LEU A 60 -9.79 21.49 19.29
C LEU A 60 -9.55 20.29 20.20
N ALA A 61 -9.11 20.58 21.42
CA ALA A 61 -8.64 19.68 22.49
C ALA A 61 -9.50 18.42 22.76
N SER A 62 -9.52 17.48 21.83
CA SER A 62 -10.22 16.21 21.95
C SER A 62 -9.23 15.09 21.69
N CYS A 63 -9.02 14.23 22.68
CA CYS A 63 -8.29 12.98 22.47
C CYS A 63 -9.17 12.07 21.61
N VAL A 64 -8.82 11.93 20.34
CA VAL A 64 -9.47 10.97 19.44
C VAL A 64 -8.77 9.64 19.58
N TYR A 65 -9.49 8.60 20.00
CA TYR A 65 -9.02 7.22 19.94
C TYR A 65 -9.75 6.49 18.82
N ALA A 66 -9.01 5.72 18.03
CA ALA A 66 -9.58 4.83 17.03
C ALA A 66 -9.66 3.43 17.63
N THR A 67 -10.89 2.97 17.85
CA THR A 67 -11.19 1.59 18.23
C THR A 67 -11.42 0.80 16.97
N PHE A 68 -10.60 -0.22 16.73
CA PHE A 68 -10.76 -1.13 15.61
C PHE A 68 -11.67 -2.28 16.07
N TRP A 69 -12.97 -2.08 15.87
CA TRP A 69 -14.01 -3.06 16.15
C TRP A 69 -14.03 -4.05 15.00
N LYS A 70 -13.48 -5.25 15.20
CA LYS A 70 -13.14 -6.18 14.10
C LYS A 70 -11.97 -5.59 13.30
N TYR A 71 -11.00 -6.41 12.89
CA TYR A 71 -10.12 -5.99 11.80
C TYR A 71 -11.06 -5.70 10.64
N ASP A 72 -11.31 -4.42 10.38
CA ASP A 72 -12.20 -4.02 9.30
C ASP A 72 -11.68 -4.70 8.04
N GLU A 73 -12.60 -5.24 7.26
CA GLU A 73 -12.29 -5.94 6.01
C GLU A 73 -11.74 -4.95 4.94
N ASN A 74 -11.48 -3.72 5.35
CA ASN A 74 -10.93 -2.56 4.63
C ASN A 74 -9.65 -1.99 5.28
N LEU A 75 -8.76 -2.84 5.82
CA LEU A 75 -7.35 -2.44 5.85
C LEU A 75 -6.90 -2.24 4.40
N ASP A 76 -6.08 -1.21 4.13
CA ASP A 76 -5.55 -0.81 2.82
C ASP A 76 -4.82 -1.96 2.09
N LEU A 77 -5.55 -2.97 1.65
CA LEU A 77 -5.08 -4.02 0.78
C LEU A 77 -4.95 -3.38 -0.60
N GLY A 78 -3.74 -3.39 -1.12
CA GLY A 78 -3.44 -2.74 -2.37
C GLY A 78 -2.04 -3.08 -2.84
N LEU A 79 -1.77 -2.67 -4.08
CA LEU A 79 -0.42 -2.68 -4.64
C LEU A 79 0.09 -1.25 -4.67
N THR A 80 1.39 -1.13 -4.48
CA THR A 80 2.13 0.11 -4.70
C THR A 80 3.14 -0.10 -5.81
N TYR A 81 3.33 0.96 -6.59
CA TYR A 81 4.28 0.97 -7.70
C TYR A 81 5.18 2.20 -7.58
N TYR A 82 6.44 2.02 -7.92
CA TYR A 82 7.33 3.15 -8.15
C TYR A 82 8.21 2.86 -9.38
N PRO A 83 8.24 3.73 -10.40
CA PRO A 83 7.29 4.83 -10.62
C PRO A 83 5.87 4.30 -10.92
N GLU A 84 4.83 5.14 -10.85
CA GLU A 84 3.46 4.74 -11.27
C GLU A 84 3.26 4.84 -12.78
N PHE A 85 4.10 5.62 -13.44
CA PHE A 85 4.10 5.90 -14.87
C PHE A 85 5.51 5.92 -15.43
N ALA A 86 5.69 5.42 -16.64
CA ALA A 86 6.92 5.60 -17.40
C ALA A 86 6.67 5.76 -18.89
N ILE A 87 7.52 6.55 -19.55
CA ILE A 87 7.62 6.58 -21.01
C ILE A 87 8.73 5.62 -21.41
N ILE A 88 8.39 4.56 -22.15
CA ILE A 88 9.35 3.55 -22.60
C ILE A 88 9.45 3.69 -24.12
N LYS A 89 10.61 4.08 -24.64
CA LYS A 89 10.83 4.13 -26.10
C LYS A 89 10.92 2.71 -26.67
N LEU A 90 10.71 2.58 -27.97
CA LEU A 90 10.85 1.30 -28.67
C LEU A 90 12.23 0.69 -28.39
N HIS A 91 12.26 -0.60 -28.03
CA HIS A 91 13.43 -1.38 -27.64
C HIS A 91 14.16 -0.90 -26.38
N GLN A 92 13.54 -0.05 -25.57
CA GLN A 92 14.05 0.31 -24.25
C GLN A 92 13.32 -0.44 -23.13
N SER A 93 13.93 -0.42 -21.95
CA SER A 93 13.39 -1.02 -20.74
C SER A 93 13.36 -0.03 -19.58
N THR A 94 12.42 -0.22 -18.66
CA THR A 94 12.40 0.50 -17.38
C THR A 94 12.02 -0.45 -16.25
N GLN A 95 12.32 -0.06 -15.02
CA GLN A 95 12.04 -0.86 -13.83
C GLN A 95 10.90 -0.24 -13.02
N PHE A 96 10.01 -1.11 -12.55
CA PHE A 96 8.94 -0.82 -11.63
C PHE A 96 9.16 -1.63 -10.34
N TYR A 97 9.18 -0.94 -9.22
CA TYR A 97 9.21 -1.55 -7.89
C TYR A 97 7.78 -1.80 -7.43
N ILE A 98 7.46 -3.06 -7.13
CA ILE A 98 6.13 -3.51 -6.75
C ILE A 98 6.18 -3.99 -5.30
N SER A 99 5.23 -3.53 -4.50
CA SER A 99 5.06 -3.99 -3.12
C SER A 99 3.58 -4.01 -2.75
N LEU A 100 3.23 -4.84 -1.77
CA LEU A 100 1.91 -4.84 -1.16
C LEU A 100 1.87 -3.80 -0.03
N CYS A 101 0.77 -3.04 0.08
CA CYS A 101 0.66 -1.92 1.03
C CYS A 101 0.75 -2.33 2.51
N THR A 102 0.03 -3.38 2.89
CA THR A 102 -0.08 -3.83 4.29
C THR A 102 -0.18 -5.35 4.31
N PRO A 103 0.51 -6.05 5.23
CA PRO A 103 0.37 -7.50 5.31
C PRO A 103 -1.07 -7.79 5.68
N SER A 104 -1.81 -8.43 4.78
CA SER A 104 -3.12 -8.93 5.14
C SER A 104 -2.93 -9.85 6.34
N HIS A 105 -3.67 -9.60 7.42
CA HIS A 105 -3.82 -10.52 8.55
C HIS A 105 -4.31 -11.92 8.10
N ARG A 106 -4.65 -12.08 6.82
CA ARG A 106 -5.03 -13.33 6.18
C ARG A 106 -3.85 -14.12 5.64
N ILE A 107 -2.71 -13.52 5.26
CA ILE A 107 -1.49 -14.26 4.86
C ILE A 107 -0.92 -14.96 6.11
N ASN A 108 -1.54 -16.07 6.50
CA ASN A 108 -1.22 -16.83 7.69
C ASN A 108 -0.48 -18.11 7.32
N GLY A 109 0.64 -18.37 7.99
CA GLY A 109 1.41 -19.61 7.87
C GLY A 109 2.00 -19.82 6.47
N ASN A 110 1.21 -20.41 5.58
CA ASN A 110 1.61 -20.87 4.24
C ASN A 110 0.84 -20.18 3.09
N GLY A 111 0.02 -19.17 3.40
CA GLY A 111 -0.69 -18.37 2.41
C GLY A 111 0.26 -17.61 1.47
N THR A 112 -0.14 -17.43 0.21
CA THR A 112 0.67 -16.71 -0.79
C THR A 112 -0.23 -15.88 -1.69
N VAL A 113 0.08 -14.59 -1.80
CA VAL A 113 -0.53 -13.68 -2.77
C VAL A 113 0.24 -13.75 -4.07
N ARG A 114 -0.49 -13.90 -5.19
CA ARG A 114 0.08 -13.93 -6.54
C ARG A 114 -0.34 -12.69 -7.30
N VAL A 115 0.59 -12.06 -7.99
CA VAL A 115 0.35 -10.87 -8.82
C VAL A 115 0.84 -11.14 -10.24
N GLN A 116 -0.04 -10.96 -11.21
CA GLN A 116 0.23 -11.01 -12.65
C GLN A 116 -0.23 -9.70 -13.31
N TRP A 117 0.02 -9.52 -14.62
CA TRP A 117 -0.46 -8.35 -15.37
C TRP A 117 -1.07 -8.74 -16.71
N ASN A 118 -2.18 -8.09 -17.04
CA ASN A 118 -2.78 -8.10 -18.36
C ASN A 118 -2.63 -6.72 -19.02
N THR A 119 -2.29 -6.73 -20.30
CA THR A 119 -2.26 -5.53 -21.15
C THR A 119 -3.66 -5.26 -21.72
N THR A 120 -4.12 -4.01 -21.70
CA THR A 120 -5.47 -3.67 -22.23
C THR A 120 -5.54 -3.56 -23.75
N GLU A 121 -4.46 -3.13 -24.40
CA GLU A 121 -4.49 -2.76 -25.83
C GLU A 121 -3.63 -3.67 -26.71
N CYS A 122 -2.58 -4.29 -26.15
CA CYS A 122 -1.67 -5.11 -26.93
C CYS A 122 -0.91 -6.14 -26.08
N MET A 123 -1.19 -7.42 -26.31
CA MET A 123 -0.58 -8.54 -25.57
C MET A 123 0.90 -8.79 -25.89
N ASP A 124 1.37 -8.37 -27.06
CA ASP A 124 2.75 -8.63 -27.52
C ASP A 124 3.53 -7.35 -27.82
N CYS A 125 3.16 -6.25 -27.16
CA CYS A 125 3.87 -4.96 -27.26
C CYS A 125 4.91 -4.76 -26.18
N PHE A 126 4.83 -5.55 -25.10
CA PHE A 126 5.74 -5.47 -23.97
C PHE A 126 6.26 -6.87 -23.62
N THR A 127 7.51 -6.93 -23.20
CA THR A 127 8.09 -8.10 -22.54
C THR A 127 8.32 -7.76 -21.07
N LEU A 128 7.88 -8.65 -20.18
CA LEU A 128 8.01 -8.52 -18.74
C LEU A 128 9.13 -9.44 -18.24
N SER A 129 10.00 -8.96 -17.35
CA SER A 129 11.06 -9.81 -16.76
C SER A 129 10.51 -10.97 -15.93
N SER A 130 9.33 -10.79 -15.33
CA SER A 130 8.58 -11.85 -14.68
C SER A 130 7.11 -11.81 -15.10
N LYS A 131 6.51 -12.99 -15.25
CA LYS A 131 5.08 -13.14 -15.53
C LYS A 131 4.24 -13.08 -14.25
N GLU A 132 4.84 -13.36 -13.11
CA GLU A 132 4.18 -13.47 -11.81
C GLU A 132 5.11 -13.12 -10.65
N PHE A 133 4.57 -12.55 -9.59
CA PHE A 133 5.25 -12.42 -8.29
C PHE A 133 4.45 -13.10 -7.19
N HIS A 134 5.20 -13.57 -6.18
CA HIS A 134 4.67 -14.24 -5.01
C HIS A 134 5.04 -13.47 -3.75
N PHE A 135 4.03 -13.11 -2.97
CA PHE A 135 4.21 -12.48 -1.67
C PHE A 135 3.68 -13.42 -0.58
N ASN A 136 4.51 -13.69 0.42
CA ASN A 136 4.20 -14.52 1.58
C ASN A 136 4.71 -13.83 2.85
N THR A 137 4.57 -14.49 4.00
CA THR A 137 4.98 -13.96 5.30
C THR A 137 6.45 -13.55 5.40
N ASN A 138 7.33 -14.16 4.59
CA ASN A 138 8.77 -13.90 4.64
C ASN A 138 9.19 -12.71 3.78
N ASN A 139 8.56 -12.51 2.61
CA ASN A 139 8.97 -11.50 1.63
C ASN A 139 7.93 -10.39 1.42
N PHE A 140 6.86 -10.35 2.23
CA PHE A 140 5.78 -9.38 2.10
C PHE A 140 6.29 -7.92 2.05
N GLN A 141 7.28 -7.59 2.89
CA GLN A 141 7.85 -6.24 3.01
C GLN A 141 8.87 -5.94 1.91
N GLU A 142 9.24 -6.93 1.09
CA GLU A 142 10.26 -6.77 0.06
C GLU A 142 9.65 -6.19 -1.22
N LYS A 143 10.36 -5.24 -1.80
CA LYS A 143 10.03 -4.70 -3.12
C LYS A 143 10.48 -5.69 -4.19
N GLN A 144 9.54 -6.12 -5.02
CA GLN A 144 9.81 -6.92 -6.20
C GLN A 144 10.06 -6.02 -7.41
N ILE A 145 10.93 -6.44 -8.33
CA ILE A 145 11.31 -5.64 -9.49
C ILE A 145 10.70 -6.23 -10.75
N LEU A 146 9.83 -5.47 -11.41
CA LEU A 146 9.32 -5.75 -12.74
C LEU A 146 10.05 -4.87 -13.75
N THR A 147 10.81 -5.49 -14.65
CA THR A 147 11.38 -4.79 -15.81
C THR A 147 10.43 -4.95 -16.99
N ILE A 148 10.08 -3.83 -17.61
CA ILE A 148 9.19 -3.78 -18.76
C ILE A 148 9.97 -3.28 -19.95
N THR A 149 10.01 -4.09 -21.01
CA THR A 149 10.66 -3.77 -22.28
C THR A 149 9.62 -3.55 -23.35
N ARG A 150 9.70 -2.44 -24.08
CA ARG A 150 8.80 -2.16 -25.21
C ARG A 150 9.34 -2.79 -26.49
N ILE A 151 8.55 -3.66 -27.10
CA ILE A 151 8.93 -4.38 -28.34
C ILE A 151 8.18 -3.92 -29.59
N LYS A 152 7.01 -3.26 -29.42
CA LYS A 152 6.26 -2.66 -30.53
C LYS A 152 5.85 -1.22 -30.22
N ASN A 153 5.58 -0.46 -31.27
CA ASN A 153 5.10 0.90 -31.11
C ASN A 153 3.57 0.90 -30.91
N VAL A 154 3.12 1.36 -29.75
CA VAL A 154 1.70 1.49 -29.41
C VAL A 154 1.41 2.82 -28.74
N PRO A 155 0.18 3.32 -28.79
CA PRO A 155 -0.23 4.42 -27.93
C PRO A 155 -0.13 4.03 -26.44
N LYS A 156 -0.50 4.97 -25.57
CA LYS A 156 -0.48 4.79 -24.13
C LYS A 156 -1.27 3.53 -23.74
N THR A 157 -0.66 2.63 -22.99
CA THR A 157 -1.25 1.35 -22.58
C THR A 157 -1.26 1.24 -21.06
N PHE A 158 -2.24 0.50 -20.53
CA PHE A 158 -2.31 0.13 -19.12
C PHE A 158 -1.92 -1.33 -18.94
N LEU A 159 -1.12 -1.61 -17.92
CA LEU A 159 -0.99 -2.94 -17.35
C LEU A 159 -1.90 -3.02 -16.13
N ILE A 160 -2.95 -3.83 -16.24
CA ILE A 160 -3.89 -4.07 -15.15
C ILE A 160 -3.39 -5.28 -14.37
N PRO A 161 -3.16 -5.17 -13.05
CA PRO A 161 -2.74 -6.30 -12.25
C PRO A 161 -3.85 -7.35 -12.21
N VAL A 162 -3.50 -8.61 -12.00
CA VAL A 162 -4.45 -9.66 -11.65
C VAL A 162 -3.93 -10.29 -10.38
N ILE A 163 -4.72 -10.22 -9.32
CA ILE A 163 -4.26 -10.56 -7.97
C ILE A 163 -5.08 -11.73 -7.45
N TYR A 164 -4.39 -12.69 -6.84
CA TYR A 164 -5.00 -13.89 -6.28
C TYR A 164 -4.50 -14.16 -4.88
N GLY A 165 -5.39 -14.61 -4.00
CA GLY A 165 -5.06 -15.21 -2.73
C GLY A 165 -5.15 -14.25 -1.54
N GLU A 166 -5.44 -14.83 -0.38
CA GLU A 166 -5.40 -14.16 0.92
C GLU A 166 -6.29 -12.90 1.02
N GLY A 167 -7.36 -12.86 0.22
CA GLY A 167 -8.32 -11.76 0.16
C GLY A 167 -7.92 -10.61 -0.76
N TYR A 168 -6.74 -10.64 -1.37
CA TYR A 168 -6.34 -9.62 -2.35
C TYR A 168 -7.10 -9.73 -3.67
N GLU A 169 -7.68 -10.90 -3.98
CA GLU A 169 -8.56 -11.10 -5.12
C GLU A 169 -9.84 -10.25 -5.08
N LEU A 170 -10.20 -9.72 -3.91
CA LEU A 170 -11.36 -8.84 -3.73
C LEU A 170 -11.06 -7.37 -4.10
N ILE A 171 -9.78 -7.04 -4.30
CA ILE A 171 -9.36 -5.68 -4.64
C ILE A 171 -9.68 -5.41 -6.12
N PRO A 172 -10.40 -4.33 -6.44
CA PRO A 172 -10.65 -3.96 -7.84
C PRO A 172 -9.34 -3.66 -8.58
N PRO A 173 -8.96 -4.46 -9.60
CA PRO A 173 -7.68 -4.28 -10.29
C PRO A 173 -7.51 -2.93 -10.97
N GLN A 174 -8.62 -2.32 -11.39
CA GLN A 174 -8.66 -1.05 -12.10
C GLN A 174 -8.22 0.13 -11.22
N ARG A 175 -8.08 -0.06 -9.90
CA ARG A 175 -7.53 0.96 -8.99
C ARG A 175 -6.00 1.00 -8.97
N PHE A 176 -5.34 -0.01 -9.51
CA PHE A 176 -3.89 -0.16 -9.44
C PHE A 176 -3.24 -0.42 -10.81
N PRO A 177 -3.55 0.32 -11.89
CA PRO A 177 -2.88 0.13 -13.16
C PRO A 177 -1.45 0.70 -13.14
N ILE A 178 -0.56 0.08 -13.93
CA ILE A 178 0.71 0.72 -14.32
C ILE A 178 0.51 1.40 -15.68
N TYR A 179 0.91 2.67 -15.76
CA TYR A 179 0.74 3.49 -16.95
C TYR A 179 2.02 3.50 -17.79
N ILE A 180 1.92 3.12 -19.08
CA ILE A 180 3.05 3.11 -20.00
C ILE A 180 2.75 4.03 -21.19
N GLY A 181 3.67 4.97 -21.45
CA GLY A 181 3.69 5.85 -22.63
C GLY A 181 4.75 5.45 -23.66
#